data_AF-S4PL55-F1
#
_entry.id   AF-S4PL55-F1
#
_cell.length_a   1.000
_cell.length_b   1.000
_cell.length_c   1.000
_cell.angle_alpha   90.00
_cell.angle_beta   90.00
_cell.angle_gamma   90.00
#
_symmetry.space_group_name_H-M   'P 1'
#
loop_
_entity.id
_entity.type
_entity.pdbx_description
1 polymer ?
#
loop_
_entity_poly.entity_id
_entity_poly.type
_entity_poly.pdbx_seq_one_letter_code
_entity_poly.pdbx_strand_id
1 'polypeptide(L)' 'MDSKNIQKNAMQKSAEFTFTPPTMAPVFEPTPEEFMDPLGYIAKIRPVAEKTGICKIKPPSCWQPPFSLDVDKLKFVP' A
#
# COMPACT_ATOMS: atom_id res chain seq x y z
N MET A 1 57.42 10.50 8.52
CA MET A 1 56.35 10.70 7.53
C MET A 1 55.15 9.92 8.01
N ASP A 2 54.21 10.65 8.61
CA ASP A 2 53.17 10.13 9.48
C ASP A 2 52.10 9.35 8.73
N SER A 3 52.09 8.03 8.93
CA SER A 3 51.06 7.06 8.53
C SER A 3 49.64 7.37 9.05
N LYS A 4 49.46 8.51 9.73
CA LYS A 4 48.23 8.95 10.39
C LYS A 4 47.18 9.54 9.44
N ASN A 5 47.49 9.72 8.15
CA ASN A 5 46.56 10.30 7.18
C ASN A 5 45.92 9.29 6.21
N ILE A 6 46.44 8.06 6.14
CA ILE A 6 45.89 7.00 5.26
C ILE A 6 44.65 6.35 5.91
N GLN A 7 44.61 6.32 7.24
CA GLN A 7 43.52 5.72 8.01
C GLN A 7 42.28 6.63 8.14
N LYS A 8 42.38 7.95 7.85
CA LYS A 8 41.23 8.88 7.92
C LYS A 8 40.28 8.79 6.73
N ASN A 9 40.70 8.21 5.60
CA ASN A 9 39.86 8.06 4.40
C ASN A 9 39.22 6.67 4.24
N ALA A 10 39.46 5.73 5.15
CA ALA A 10 38.90 4.37 5.08
C ALA A 10 37.65 4.17 5.95
N MET A 11 37.19 5.22 6.65
CA MET A 11 36.04 5.18 7.54
C MET A 11 34.87 6.02 7.01
N GLN A 12 34.78 6.24 5.70
CA GLN A 12 33.49 6.56 5.07
C GLN A 12 32.76 5.23 4.84
N LYS A 13 32.50 4.53 5.96
CA LYS A 13 31.77 3.27 6.03
C LYS A 13 30.39 3.54 5.44
N SER A 14 30.09 2.86 4.34
CA SER A 14 28.78 2.86 3.68
C SER A 14 27.67 2.83 4.73
N ALA A 15 26.84 3.88 4.78
CA ALA A 15 25.65 3.86 5.61
C ALA A 15 24.85 2.61 5.24
N GLU A 16 24.66 1.71 6.21
CA GLU A 16 23.92 0.47 6.04
C GLU A 16 22.48 0.83 5.68
N PHE A 17 22.10 0.60 4.41
CA PHE A 17 20.75 0.93 3.94
C PHE A 17 19.74 0.03 4.66
N THR A 18 18.94 0.63 5.53
CA THR A 18 17.80 -0.03 6.17
C THR A 18 16.53 0.50 5.53
N PHE A 19 15.76 -0.37 4.86
CA PHE A 19 14.47 0.01 4.32
C PHE A 19 13.50 0.36 5.45
N THR A 20 12.95 1.56 5.42
CA THR A 20 11.87 1.98 6.32
C THR A 20 10.56 1.97 5.53
N PRO A 21 9.59 1.10 5.85
CA PRO A 21 8.32 1.06 5.17
C PRO A 21 7.59 2.41 5.28
N PRO A 22 6.86 2.84 4.23
CA PRO A 22 6.02 4.03 4.32
C PRO A 22 4.86 3.79 5.29
N THR A 23 4.21 4.88 5.70
CA THR A 23 2.99 4.80 6.51
C THR A 23 1.86 4.14 5.73
N MET A 24 0.96 3.48 6.46
CA MET A 24 -0.19 2.81 5.85
C MET A 24 -1.27 3.82 5.44
N ALA A 25 -1.91 3.56 4.30
CA ALA A 25 -3.10 4.27 3.86
C ALA A 25 -4.32 3.91 4.74
N PRO A 26 -5.31 4.81 4.86
CA PRO A 26 -6.52 4.56 5.63
C PRO A 26 -7.31 3.37 5.08
N VAL A 27 -7.93 2.62 6.00
CA VAL A 27 -8.80 1.48 5.71
C VAL A 27 -10.21 1.82 6.16
N PHE A 28 -11.18 1.62 5.27
CA PHE A 28 -12.59 1.89 5.52
C PHE A 28 -13.40 0.59 5.47
N GLU A 29 -14.31 0.42 6.42
CA GLU A 29 -15.18 -0.76 6.55
C GLU A 29 -16.65 -0.28 6.51
N PRO A 30 -17.24 -0.10 5.32
CA PRO A 30 -18.64 0.31 5.18
C PRO A 30 -19.60 -0.70 5.80
N THR A 31 -20.71 -0.18 6.31
CA THR A 31 -21.92 -0.97 6.58
C THR A 31 -22.52 -1.51 5.27
N PRO A 32 -23.35 -2.57 5.32
CA PRO A 32 -24.05 -3.06 4.13
C PRO A 32 -24.83 -1.96 3.40
N GLU A 33 -25.50 -1.07 4.14
CA GLU A 33 -26.28 0.03 3.59
C GLU A 33 -25.41 1.05 2.86
N GLU A 34 -24.25 1.41 3.42
CA GLU A 34 -23.29 2.30 2.78
C GLU A 34 -22.65 1.67 1.54
N PHE A 35 -22.44 0.35 1.56
CA PHE A 35 -21.83 -0.38 0.45
C PHE A 35 -22.75 -0.48 -0.78
N MET A 36 -24.06 -0.24 -0.61
CA MET A 36 -25.04 -0.24 -1.71
C MET A 36 -24.87 0.94 -2.68
N ASP A 37 -24.33 2.08 -2.22
CA ASP A 37 -24.01 3.24 -3.07
C ASP A 37 -22.51 3.53 -3.05
N PRO A 38 -21.72 2.90 -3.95
CA PRO A 38 -20.28 3.06 -3.98
C PRO A 38 -19.83 4.51 -4.18
N LEU A 39 -20.51 5.28 -5.04
CA LEU A 39 -20.11 6.66 -5.34
C LEU A 39 -20.45 7.58 -4.17
N GLY A 40 -21.61 7.37 -3.53
CA GLY A 40 -21.97 8.05 -2.29
C GLY A 40 -20.97 7.79 -1.17
N TYR A 41 -20.54 6.52 -1.00
CA TYR A 41 -19.54 6.18 0.00
C TYR A 41 -18.17 6.78 -0.31
N ILE A 42 -17.72 6.76 -1.57
CA ILE A 42 -16.47 7.42 -2.00
C ILE A 42 -16.52 8.92 -1.71
N ALA A 43 -17.65 9.58 -2.01
CA ALA A 43 -17.84 11.00 -1.70
C ALA A 43 -17.77 11.28 -0.19
N LYS A 44 -18.35 10.39 0.63
CA LYS A 44 -18.30 10.47 2.10
C LYS A 44 -16.87 10.38 2.65
N ILE A 45 -16.05 9.46 2.15
CA ILE A 45 -14.68 9.24 2.65
C ILE A 45 -13.62 10.15 2.01
N ARG A 46 -13.95 10.84 0.91
CA ARG A 46 -13.02 11.70 0.14
C ARG A 46 -12.21 12.67 1.00
N PRO A 47 -12.78 13.44 1.96
CA PRO A 47 -12.01 14.41 2.75
C PRO A 47 -10.88 13.80 3.60
N VAL A 48 -10.94 12.49 3.85
CA VAL A 48 -9.90 11.74 4.58
C VAL A 48 -8.95 11.06 3.59
N ALA A 49 -9.50 10.33 2.61
CA ALA A 49 -8.73 9.54 1.65
C ALA A 49 -7.88 10.40 0.69
N GLU A 50 -8.33 11.61 0.35
CA GLU A 50 -7.60 12.49 -0.58
C GLU A 50 -6.24 12.92 -0.02
N LYS A 51 -6.12 13.02 1.32
CA LYS A 51 -4.88 13.43 2.00
C LYS A 51 -3.75 12.42 1.83
N THR A 52 -4.08 11.15 1.62
CA THR A 52 -3.13 10.06 1.41
C THR A 52 -3.00 9.64 -0.05
N GLY A 53 -3.82 10.20 -0.95
CA GLY A 53 -3.88 9.85 -2.37
C GLY A 53 -4.50 8.48 -2.68
N ILE A 54 -4.34 7.50 -1.78
CA ILE A 54 -4.93 6.16 -1.86
C ILE A 54 -5.64 5.79 -0.56
N CYS A 55 -6.59 4.85 -0.64
CA CYS A 55 -7.21 4.20 0.51
C CYS A 55 -7.59 2.75 0.18
N LYS A 56 -7.90 1.96 1.21
CA LYS A 56 -8.43 0.60 1.07
C LYS A 56 -9.86 0.55 1.59
N ILE A 57 -10.79 -0.03 0.83
CA ILE A 57 -12.15 -0.31 1.29
C ILE A 57 -12.26 -1.83 1.47
N LYS A 58 -12.61 -2.27 2.68
CA LYS A 58 -12.94 -3.67 2.96
C LYS A 58 -14.46 -3.82 2.83
N PRO A 59 -14.97 -4.63 1.89
CA PRO A 59 -16.41 -4.84 1.79
C PRO A 59 -16.98 -5.51 3.05
N PRO A 60 -18.30 -5.41 3.29
CA PRO A 60 -18.97 -6.14 4.35
C PRO A 60 -18.70 -7.65 4.26
N SER A 61 -18.62 -8.34 5.40
CA SER A 61 -18.28 -9.77 5.45
C SER A 61 -19.27 -10.68 4.72
N CYS A 62 -20.53 -10.25 4.57
CA CYS A 62 -21.56 -10.95 3.81
C CYS A 62 -21.37 -10.83 2.29
N TRP A 63 -20.55 -9.88 1.81
CA TRP A 63 -20.29 -9.66 0.40
C TRP A 63 -19.10 -10.51 -0.06
N GLN A 64 -19.39 -11.66 -0.64
CA GLN A 64 -18.40 -12.62 -1.12
C GLN A 64 -18.79 -13.11 -2.53
N PRO A 65 -18.54 -12.31 -3.58
CA PRO A 65 -18.87 -12.71 -4.94
C PRO A 65 -18.02 -13.94 -5.37
N PRO A 66 -18.60 -14.90 -6.11
CA PRO A 66 -17.83 -16.01 -6.63
C PRO A 66 -16.83 -15.54 -7.70
N PHE A 67 -15.66 -16.17 -7.73
CA PHE A 67 -14.72 -15.95 -8.83
C PHE A 67 -15.28 -16.57 -10.10
N SER A 68 -15.40 -15.77 -11.17
CA SER A 68 -16.13 -16.18 -12.38
C SER A 68 -15.25 -16.81 -13.47
N LEU A 69 -13.92 -16.80 -13.31
CA LEU A 69 -12.99 -17.29 -14.33
C LEU A 69 -12.44 -18.67 -13.98
N ASP A 70 -12.20 -19.48 -15.01
CA ASP A 70 -11.48 -20.74 -14.88
C ASP A 70 -9.97 -20.45 -14.98
N VAL A 71 -9.26 -20.66 -13.87
CA VAL A 71 -7.84 -20.36 -13.73
C VAL A 71 -6.96 -21.22 -14.64
N ASP A 72 -7.40 -22.44 -14.99
CA ASP A 72 -6.60 -23.36 -15.81
C ASP A 72 -6.67 -23.00 -17.30
N LYS A 73 -7.81 -22.41 -17.69
CA LYS A 73 -8.08 -21.97 -19.07
C LYS A 73 -7.63 -20.54 -19.34
N LEU A 74 -7.50 -19.69 -18.32
CA LEU A 74 -7.06 -18.31 -18.50
C LEU A 74 -5.59 -18.29 -18.93
N LYS A 75 -5.32 -17.77 -20.13
CA LYS A 75 -3.96 -17.55 -20.66
C LYS A 75 -3.80 -16.08 -21.03
N PHE A 76 -2.64 -15.52 -20.74
CA PHE A 76 -2.21 -14.19 -21.15
C PHE A 76 -0.73 -14.25 -21.53
N VAL A 77 -0.28 -13.32 -22.37
CA VAL A 77 1.15 -13.14 -22.64
C VAL A 77 1.71 -12.31 -21.48
N PRO A 78 2.74 -12.81 -20.78
CA PRO A 78 3.32 -12.13 -19.63
C PRO A 78 3.99 -10.81 -20.00
#